data_AF-A0A0M3KDK4-F1
#
_entry.id   AF-A0A0M3KDK4-F1
#
_cell.length_a   1.000
_cell.length_b   1.000
_cell.length_c   1.000
_cell.angle_alpha   90.00
_cell.angle_beta   90.00
_cell.angle_gamma   90.00
#
_symmetry.space_group_name_H-M   'P 1'
#
loop_
_entity.id
_entity.type
_entity.pdbx_description
1 polymer ?
#
loop_
_entity_poly.entity_id
_entity_poly.type
_entity_poly.pdbx_seq_one_letter_code
_entity_poly.pdbx_strand_id
1 'polypeptide(L)'
;MQSFPAILWLFCTLQNVDSSRILFVVMHSSRSHIGSMLPMAMTLSEAGHDVHFMQTTQFDEPFKFPGSIKNHFIKVNISHVVHLQEAWQYLYNPT
;
A
#
# COMPACT_ATOMS: atom_id res chain seq x y z
N MET A 1 9.30 -15.22 -44.93
CA MET A 1 9.79 -15.48 -43.56
C MET A 1 10.17 -14.14 -42.93
N GLN A 2 9.25 -13.45 -42.24
CA GLN A 2 9.44 -12.10 -41.67
C GLN A 2 8.70 -11.90 -40.33
N SER A 3 8.44 -12.97 -39.57
CA SER A 3 7.68 -12.91 -38.30
C SER A 3 8.53 -12.71 -37.05
N PHE A 4 9.86 -12.74 -37.17
CA PHE A 4 10.78 -12.66 -36.03
C PHE A 4 10.73 -11.34 -35.23
N PRO A 5 10.61 -10.14 -35.83
CA PRO A 5 10.65 -8.89 -35.05
C PRO A 5 9.39 -8.67 -34.22
N ALA A 6 8.23 -9.16 -34.67
CA ALA A 6 6.96 -8.99 -33.96
C ALA A 6 6.89 -9.81 -32.66
N ILE A 7 7.47 -11.01 -32.67
CA ILE A 7 7.51 -11.89 -31.49
C ILE A 7 8.45 -11.31 -30.44
N LEU A 8 9.62 -10.81 -30.85
CA LEU A 8 10.57 -10.17 -29.93
C LEU A 8 9.96 -8.91 -29.29
N TRP A 9 9.24 -8.11 -30.07
CA TRP A 9 8.53 -6.92 -29.57
C TRP A 9 7.44 -7.28 -28.56
N LEU A 10 6.68 -8.35 -28.80
CA LEU A 10 5.68 -8.88 -27.86
C LEU A 10 6.32 -9.38 -26.55
N PHE A 11 7.47 -10.06 -26.61
CA PHE A 11 8.16 -10.50 -25.38
C PHE A 11 8.79 -9.34 -24.59
N CYS A 12 9.23 -8.27 -25.26
CA CYS A 12 9.72 -7.06 -24.59
C CYS A 12 8.59 -6.26 -23.92
N THR A 13 7.35 -6.29 -24.45
CA THR A 13 6.18 -5.64 -23.82
C THR A 13 5.52 -6.50 -22.74
N LEU A 14 5.78 -7.81 -22.73
CA LEU A 14 5.32 -8.76 -21.71
C LEU A 14 6.28 -8.92 -20.52
N GLN A 15 7.35 -8.12 -20.45
CA GLN A 15 8.06 -7.95 -19.18
C GLN A 15 7.14 -7.21 -18.22
N ASN A 16 6.23 -7.97 -17.60
CA ASN A 16 5.47 -7.59 -16.44
C ASN A 16 6.45 -6.91 -15.48
N VAL A 17 6.34 -5.59 -15.36
CA VAL A 17 6.84 -4.89 -14.19
C VAL A 17 6.20 -5.61 -13.03
N ASP A 18 7.01 -6.34 -12.27
CA ASP A 18 6.52 -7.15 -11.15
C ASP A 18 5.99 -6.18 -10.10
N SER A 19 4.69 -5.94 -10.19
CA SER A 19 3.94 -5.03 -9.34
C SER A 19 3.87 -5.66 -7.95
N SER A 20 4.92 -5.43 -7.17
CA SER A 20 4.93 -5.82 -5.75
C SER A 20 3.77 -5.14 -5.03
N ARG A 21 3.11 -5.89 -4.15
CA ARG A 21 2.15 -5.35 -3.18
C ARG A 21 2.92 -4.94 -1.93
N ILE A 22 2.89 -3.66 -1.61
CA ILE A 22 3.71 -3.09 -0.53
C ILE A 22 2.79 -2.59 0.57
N LEU A 23 2.98 -3.11 1.78
CA LEU A 23 2.24 -2.68 2.97
C LEU A 23 3.14 -1.84 3.88
N PHE A 24 2.76 -0.59 4.07
CA PHE A 24 3.32 0.29 5.08
C PHE A 24 2.55 0.15 6.38
N VAL A 25 3.23 -0.36 7.41
CA VAL A 25 2.68 -0.43 8.76
C VAL A 25 3.20 0.77 9.54
N VAL A 26 2.35 1.76 9.80
CA VAL A 26 2.74 2.98 10.51
C VAL A 26 2.18 2.93 11.92
N MET A 27 3.05 2.74 12.91
CA MET A 27 2.67 2.65 14.33
C MET A 27 2.11 3.96 14.90
N HIS A 28 2.41 5.10 14.26
CA HIS A 28 1.91 6.40 14.66
C HIS A 28 1.33 7.16 13.46
N SER A 29 0.02 7.37 13.50
CA SER A 29 -0.78 8.08 12.50
C SER A 29 -0.59 9.60 12.44
N SER A 30 0.51 10.13 13.00
CA SER A 30 0.76 11.56 12.95
C SER A 30 1.11 12.01 11.52
N ARG A 31 0.81 13.27 11.21
CA ARG A 31 1.18 13.87 9.92
C ARG A 31 2.67 13.81 9.64
N SER A 32 3.52 13.92 10.67
CA SER A 32 4.97 13.86 10.51
C SER A 32 5.48 12.46 10.16
N HIS A 33 4.91 11.42 10.78
CA HIS A 33 5.31 10.03 10.48
C HIS A 33 4.79 9.55 9.13
N ILE A 34 3.54 9.85 8.79
CA ILE A 34 3.00 9.52 7.47
C ILE A 34 3.69 10.37 6.39
N GLY A 35 3.87 11.67 6.68
CA GLY A 35 4.48 12.64 5.76
C GLY A 35 5.89 12.26 5.31
N SER A 36 6.71 11.67 6.19
CA SER A 36 8.07 11.26 5.83
C SER A 36 8.11 10.04 4.91
N MET A 37 7.08 9.19 4.93
CA MET A 37 7.00 7.98 4.10
C MET A 37 6.27 8.23 2.77
N LEU A 38 5.44 9.27 2.69
CA LEU A 38 4.65 9.59 1.50
C LEU A 38 5.45 9.72 0.20
N PRO A 39 6.59 10.43 0.16
CA PRO A 39 7.36 10.56 -1.09
C PRO A 39 7.78 9.20 -1.65
N MET A 40 8.28 8.31 -0.79
CA MET A 40 8.67 6.96 -1.18
C MET A 40 7.46 6.14 -1.63
N ALA A 41 6.35 6.20 -0.90
CA ALA A 41 5.12 5.49 -1.26
C ALA A 41 4.56 5.95 -2.61
N MET A 42 4.64 7.25 -2.92
CA MET A 42 4.23 7.80 -4.21
C MET A 42 5.14 7.30 -5.33
N THR A 43 6.46 7.34 -5.15
CA THR A 43 7.40 6.83 -6.17
C THR A 43 7.18 5.34 -6.44
N LEU A 44 6.91 4.53 -5.40
CA LEU A 44 6.60 3.11 -5.56
C LEU A 44 5.28 2.91 -6.32
N SER A 45 4.25 3.69 -6.00
CA SER A 45 2.97 3.66 -6.69
C SER A 45 3.10 4.07 -8.17
N GLU A 46 3.86 5.13 -8.46
CA GLU A 46 4.17 5.59 -9.82
C GLU A 46 4.99 4.56 -10.63
N ALA A 47 5.83 3.78 -9.95
CA ALA A 47 6.54 2.64 -10.53
C ALA A 47 5.64 1.41 -10.81
N GLY A 48 4.34 1.49 -10.48
CA GLY A 48 3.37 0.44 -10.75
C GLY A 48 3.13 -0.53 -9.59
N HIS A 49 3.67 -0.27 -8.40
CA HIS A 49 3.40 -1.09 -7.21
C HIS A 49 2.01 -0.80 -6.61
N ASP A 50 1.36 -1.84 -6.07
CA ASP A 50 0.12 -1.67 -5.31
C ASP A 50 0.46 -1.31 -3.85
N VAL A 51 0.34 -0.02 -3.53
CA VAL A 51 0.79 0.52 -2.24
C VAL A 51 -0.38 0.68 -1.27
N HIS A 52 -0.22 0.04 -0.11
CA HIS A 52 -1.19 0.00 0.96
C HIS A 52 -0.58 0.62 2.23
N PHE A 53 -1.35 1.42 2.95
CA PHE A 53 -1.03 1.87 4.30
C PHE A 53 -1.97 1.23 5.29
N MET A 54 -1.44 0.68 6.37
CA MET A 54 -2.21 0.30 7.55
C MET A 54 -2.03 1.39 8.61
N GLN A 55 -3.10 2.16 8.80
CA GLN A 55 -3.14 3.26 9.75
C GLN A 55 -3.93 2.83 10.99
N THR A 56 -3.23 2.69 12.11
CA THR A 56 -3.84 2.53 13.44
C THR A 56 -3.82 3.86 14.17
N THR A 57 -4.98 4.38 14.59
CA THR A 57 -5.05 5.70 15.23
C THR A 57 -6.18 5.83 16.24
N GLN A 58 -6.03 6.77 17.18
CA GLN A 58 -7.07 7.16 18.13
C GLN A 58 -7.97 8.28 17.59
N PHE A 59 -7.53 8.98 16.54
CA PHE A 59 -8.29 10.05 15.90
C PHE A 59 -9.54 9.52 15.20
N ASP A 60 -10.58 10.37 15.13
CA ASP A 60 -11.84 10.03 14.47
C ASP A 60 -11.72 9.93 12.95
N GLU A 61 -10.78 10.66 12.36
CA GLU A 61 -10.58 10.69 10.92
C GLU A 61 -9.24 10.07 10.49
N PRO A 62 -9.22 9.31 9.37
CA PRO A 62 -7.99 8.83 8.76
C PRO A 62 -7.17 9.97 8.16
N PHE A 63 -5.89 9.69 7.91
CA PHE A 63 -5.09 10.54 7.05
C PHE A 63 -5.60 10.43 5.61
N LYS A 64 -5.65 11.57 4.89
CA LYS A 64 -6.07 11.61 3.49
C LYS A 64 -4.88 11.32 2.58
N PHE A 65 -4.77 10.08 2.12
CA PHE A 65 -3.74 9.67 1.18
C PHE A 65 -4.07 10.12 -0.25
N PRO A 66 -3.06 10.35 -1.11
CA PRO A 66 -3.25 10.46 -2.56
C PRO A 66 -4.03 9.24 -3.10
N GLY A 67 -4.86 9.45 -4.12
CA GLY A 67 -5.78 8.42 -4.63
C GLY A 67 -5.10 7.14 -5.16
N SER A 68 -3.80 7.17 -5.42
CA SER A 68 -3.01 6.02 -5.84
C SER A 68 -2.55 5.11 -4.69
N ILE A 69 -2.75 5.54 -3.43
CA ILE A 69 -2.39 4.81 -2.21
C ILE A 69 -3.66 4.38 -1.48
N LYS A 70 -3.79 3.08 -1.19
CA LYS A 70 -4.93 2.53 -0.45
C LYS A 70 -4.68 2.62 1.04
N ASN A 71 -5.62 3.19 1.79
CA ASN A 71 -5.54 3.26 3.24
C ASN A 71 -6.47 2.23 3.91
N HIS A 72 -5.90 1.47 4.84
CA HIS A 72 -6.60 0.55 5.73
C HIS A 72 -6.61 1.18 7.12
N PHE A 73 -7.72 1.82 7.45
CA PHE A 73 -7.87 2.57 8.68
C PHE A 73 -8.48 1.70 9.79
N ILE A 74 -7.79 1.64 10.92
CA ILE A 74 -8.25 0.98 12.13
C ILE A 74 -8.25 2.01 13.26
N LYS A 75 -9.44 2.30 13.80
CA LYS A 75 -9.57 3.11 15.00
C LYS A 75 -9.26 2.25 16.23
N VAL A 76 -8.31 2.67 17.04
CA VAL A 76 -7.88 1.98 18.26
C VAL A 76 -8.24 2.80 19.50
N ASN A 77 -8.68 2.13 20.56
CA ASN A 77 -8.89 2.76 21.87
C ASN A 77 -7.59 2.67 22.68
N ILE A 78 -7.27 3.69 23.49
CA ILE A 78 -5.98 3.89 24.18
C ILE A 78 -5.58 2.69 25.05
N SER A 79 -6.55 1.89 25.48
CA SER A 79 -6.40 0.71 26.32
C SER A 79 -6.05 -0.58 25.56
N HIS A 80 -6.00 -0.59 24.23
CA HIS A 80 -5.71 -1.79 23.44
C HIS A 80 -4.40 -1.67 22.67
N VAL A 81 -3.46 -2.56 23.00
CA VAL A 81 -2.36 -2.93 22.11
C VAL A 81 -2.96 -3.81 21.01
N VAL A 82 -2.90 -3.36 19.77
CA VAL A 82 -3.35 -4.16 18.63
C VAL A 82 -2.18 -4.99 18.13
N HIS A 83 -2.30 -6.31 18.18
CA HIS A 83 -1.33 -7.18 17.54
C HIS A 83 -1.52 -7.13 16.01
N LEU A 84 -0.42 -7.03 15.26
CA LEU A 84 -0.46 -6.89 13.79
C LEU A 84 -1.25 -8.02 13.11
N GLN A 85 -1.17 -9.24 13.64
CA GLN A 85 -1.90 -10.38 13.12
C GLN A 85 -3.42 -10.23 13.27
N GLU A 86 -3.88 -9.69 14.41
CA GLU A 86 -5.29 -9.43 14.68
C GLU A 86 -5.84 -8.31 13.79
N ALA A 87 -5.06 -7.23 13.62
CA ALA A 87 -5.41 -6.13 12.70
C ALA A 87 -5.62 -6.63 11.27
N TRP A 88 -4.75 -7.53 10.80
CA TRP A 88 -4.85 -8.10 9.46
C TRP A 88 -6.06 -9.00 9.30
N GLN A 89 -6.34 -9.87 10.28
CA GLN A 89 -7.52 -10.72 10.27
C GLN A 89 -8.81 -9.90 10.25
N TYR A 90 -8.89 -8.83 11.05
CA TYR A 90 -10.04 -7.93 11.07
C TYR A 90 -10.32 -7.28 9.70
N LEU A 91 -9.26 -6.84 9.00
CA LEU A 91 -9.40 -6.15 7.71
C LEU A 91 -9.80 -7.09 6.56
N TYR A 92 -9.27 -8.31 6.54
CA TYR A 92 -9.39 -9.22 5.39
C TYR A 92 -10.31 -10.41 5.61
N ASN A 93 -10.79 -10.62 6.84
CA ASN A 93 -11.70 -11.70 7.16
C ASN A 93 -12.76 -11.27 8.20
N PRO A 94 -13.61 -10.28 7.86
CA PRO A 94 -14.65 -9.83 8.77
C PRO A 94 -15.66 -10.97 8.99
N THR A 95 -15.71 -11.50 10.22
CA THR A 95 -16.75 -12.44 10.68
C THR A 95 -18.11 -11.76 10.74
#